data_AF-A0A1G8EYZ3-F1
#
_entry.id   AF-A0A1G8EYZ3-F1
#
_cell.length_a   1.000
_cell.length_b   1.000
_cell.length_c   1.000
_cell.angle_alpha   90.00
_cell.angle_beta   90.00
_cell.angle_gamma   90.00
#
_symmetry.space_group_name_H-M   'P 1'
#
loop_
_entity.id
_entity.type
_entity.pdbx_description
1 polymer ?
#
loop_
_entity_poly.entity_id
_entity_poly.type
_entity_poly.pdbx_seq_one_letter_code
_entity_poly.pdbx_strand_id
1 'polypeptide(L)'
;MTADPSAVRVCVVVTAPAPAELLMALHRTLGIGLSEVLRRIDTGEPMVDVELFGNDHRQVTRLLESVLESVAAIRHSVHECIGDETPAEANRIAANRLANILAGDPESAPAVRPVPDAELSRAVAGATRAAITDLRAAHRDRFYTFALVASGELRAPYLSACSVEADNRDGIGPWDLAAGPYAVWGYDEHFGQVARAFESRGHLHELTNAAEFEREAGVRLASLEHALRLLDSEGFFGNGAARAGVLVTVATMPPDETDAGFVRRLNPASELYARWVQMCAEQPQPTRDPATSAELAAHEGPLSDPPNPAMAELWSATPGLYRPDGVAIYGPHSLAERNTTFEIAEYAPGWALVGDDGGGRGLFMRAPGPGFDPDTGRTSAEVFRCDLGGIGPDLAAESEFVTDDLIGWLTGSSQPGYR
;
A
#
# COMPACT_ATOMS: atom_id res chain seq x y z
N MET A 1 -7.24 -39.45 13.79
CA MET A 1 -6.86 -38.03 13.73
C MET A 1 -8.09 -37.25 14.12
N THR A 2 -8.12 -36.71 15.33
CA THR A 2 -9.13 -35.75 15.76
C THR A 2 -8.88 -34.47 14.99
N ALA A 3 -9.85 -34.04 14.17
CA ALA A 3 -9.81 -32.76 13.47
C ALA A 3 -9.61 -31.63 14.49
N ASP A 4 -8.81 -30.64 14.12
CA ASP A 4 -8.61 -29.45 14.95
C ASP A 4 -9.96 -28.73 15.09
N PRO A 5 -10.49 -28.54 16.31
CA PRO A 5 -11.78 -27.88 16.52
C PRO A 5 -11.80 -26.41 16.07
N SER A 6 -10.64 -25.83 15.74
CA SER A 6 -10.49 -24.46 15.24
C SER A 6 -10.17 -24.37 13.74
N ALA A 7 -10.04 -25.49 13.02
CA ALA A 7 -9.71 -25.48 11.61
C ALA A 7 -10.81 -24.83 10.77
N VAL A 8 -10.43 -23.86 9.93
CA VAL A 8 -11.33 -23.23 8.95
C VAL A 8 -11.38 -24.09 7.70
N ARG A 9 -12.58 -24.60 7.39
CA ARG A 9 -12.87 -25.42 6.21
C ARG A 9 -13.73 -24.65 5.22
N VAL A 10 -13.49 -24.88 3.94
CA VAL A 10 -14.32 -24.38 2.85
C VAL A 10 -15.11 -25.53 2.24
N CYS A 11 -16.43 -25.34 2.24
CA CYS A 11 -17.36 -26.26 1.60
C CYS A 11 -18.00 -25.62 0.38
N VAL A 12 -17.93 -26.30 -0.78
CA VAL A 12 -18.65 -25.90 -1.99
C VAL A 12 -19.79 -26.89 -2.23
N VAL A 13 -21.03 -26.41 -2.21
CA VAL A 13 -22.24 -27.23 -2.40
C VAL A 13 -22.90 -26.85 -3.71
N VAL A 14 -23.17 -27.84 -4.56
CA VAL A 14 -23.86 -27.65 -5.84
C VAL A 14 -25.29 -28.16 -5.68
N THR A 15 -26.29 -27.31 -5.93
CA THR A 15 -27.71 -27.60 -5.62
C THR A 15 -28.62 -27.58 -6.85
N ALA A 16 -28.05 -27.52 -8.04
CA ALA A 16 -28.80 -27.56 -9.30
C ALA A 16 -28.34 -28.74 -10.18
N PRO A 17 -29.24 -29.26 -11.04
CA PRO A 17 -28.90 -30.31 -11.99
C PRO A 17 -27.72 -29.90 -12.86
N ALA A 18 -26.67 -30.73 -12.87
CA ALA A 18 -25.45 -30.47 -13.61
C ALA A 18 -25.49 -31.13 -15.00
N PRO A 19 -25.10 -30.43 -16.08
CA PRO A 19 -24.94 -31.02 -17.40
C PRO A 19 -23.78 -32.02 -17.39
N ALA A 20 -23.78 -32.95 -18.37
CA ALA A 20 -22.76 -34.00 -18.47
C ALA A 20 -21.32 -33.44 -18.49
N GLU A 21 -21.11 -32.29 -19.15
CA GLU A 21 -19.81 -31.62 -19.22
C GLU A 21 -19.30 -31.20 -17.82
N LEU A 22 -20.17 -30.63 -16.99
CA LEU A 22 -19.83 -30.25 -15.61
C LEU A 22 -19.58 -31.48 -14.74
N LEU A 23 -20.42 -32.51 -14.85
CA LEU A 23 -20.24 -33.75 -14.09
C LEU A 23 -18.89 -34.41 -14.41
N MET A 24 -18.50 -34.39 -15.69
CA MET A 24 -17.20 -34.89 -16.13
C MET A 24 -16.03 -34.00 -15.66
N ALA A 25 -16.22 -32.68 -15.63
CA ALA A 25 -15.22 -31.75 -15.09
C ALA A 25 -14.99 -32.00 -13.59
N LEU A 26 -16.05 -32.05 -12.78
CA LEU A 26 -15.96 -32.34 -11.35
C LEU A 26 -15.35 -33.73 -11.07
N HIS A 27 -15.72 -34.76 -11.84
CA HIS A 27 -15.09 -36.08 -11.75
C HIS A 27 -13.57 -36.04 -11.93
N ARG A 28 -13.08 -35.32 -12.96
CA ARG A 28 -11.64 -35.20 -13.24
C ARG A 28 -10.91 -34.38 -12.19
N THR A 29 -11.51 -33.27 -11.76
CA THR A 29 -10.90 -32.33 -10.82
C THR A 29 -10.83 -32.90 -9.40
N LEU A 30 -11.85 -33.64 -8.96
CA LEU A 30 -11.95 -34.19 -7.60
C LEU A 30 -11.41 -35.62 -7.48
N GLY A 31 -11.24 -36.33 -8.59
CA GLY A 31 -10.83 -37.74 -8.59
C GLY A 31 -11.86 -38.72 -8.02
N ILE A 32 -13.10 -38.28 -7.77
CA ILE A 32 -14.21 -39.11 -7.25
C ILE A 32 -15.09 -39.64 -8.38
N GLY A 33 -15.70 -40.82 -8.25
CA GLY A 33 -16.51 -41.44 -9.30
C GLY A 33 -17.74 -40.61 -9.70
N LEU A 34 -18.19 -40.73 -10.96
CA LEU A 34 -19.35 -39.99 -11.49
C LEU A 34 -20.64 -40.22 -10.67
N SER A 35 -20.86 -41.45 -10.20
CA SER A 35 -21.99 -41.78 -9.33
C SER A 35 -21.93 -41.08 -7.98
N GLU A 36 -20.73 -40.80 -7.47
CA GLU A 36 -20.54 -40.06 -6.22
C GLU A 36 -20.77 -38.56 -6.41
N VAL A 37 -20.32 -37.99 -7.55
CA VAL A 37 -20.65 -36.59 -7.92
C VAL A 37 -22.17 -36.39 -7.98
N LEU A 38 -22.88 -37.29 -8.67
CA LEU A 38 -24.33 -37.24 -8.79
C LEU A 38 -25.02 -37.36 -7.44
N ARG A 39 -24.59 -38.33 -6.62
CA ARG A 39 -25.15 -38.54 -5.28
C ARG A 39 -25.03 -37.28 -4.43
N ARG A 40 -23.87 -36.61 -4.42
CA ARG A 40 -23.64 -35.38 -3.63
C ARG A 40 -24.52 -34.22 -4.09
N ILE A 41 -24.74 -34.07 -5.40
CA ILE A 41 -25.67 -33.06 -5.93
C ILE A 41 -27.10 -33.35 -5.49
N ASP A 42 -27.52 -34.62 -5.58
CA ASP A 42 -28.88 -35.04 -5.21
C ASP A 42 -29.14 -34.93 -3.70
N THR A 43 -28.12 -35.18 -2.86
CA THR A 43 -28.23 -35.11 -1.40
C THR A 43 -27.85 -33.75 -0.80
N GLY A 44 -27.34 -32.82 -1.61
CA GLY A 44 -26.88 -31.50 -1.14
C GLY A 44 -25.59 -31.56 -0.30
N GLU A 45 -24.79 -32.61 -0.47
CA GLU A 45 -23.51 -32.75 0.22
C GLU A 45 -22.41 -31.89 -0.42
N PRO A 46 -21.37 -31.50 0.36
CA PRO A 46 -20.23 -30.77 -0.16
C PRO A 46 -19.52 -31.51 -1.31
N MET A 47 -19.39 -30.82 -2.43
CA MET A 47 -18.57 -31.26 -3.55
C MET A 47 -17.08 -31.19 -3.19
N VAL A 48 -16.70 -30.15 -2.46
CA VAL A 48 -15.39 -29.95 -1.84
C VAL A 48 -15.60 -29.65 -0.37
N ASP A 49 -14.77 -30.23 0.49
CA ASP A 49 -14.69 -29.98 1.93
C ASP A 49 -13.20 -30.10 2.31
N VAL A 50 -12.54 -28.95 2.47
CA VAL A 50 -11.08 -28.84 2.61
C VAL A 50 -10.72 -27.78 3.63
N GLU A 51 -9.64 -28.01 4.39
CA GLU A 51 -9.07 -27.02 5.29
C GLU A 51 -8.30 -25.95 4.48
N LEU A 52 -8.53 -24.66 4.77
CA LEU A 52 -7.92 -23.56 4.02
C LEU A 52 -6.45 -23.35 4.37
N PHE A 53 -6.05 -23.51 5.63
CA PHE A 53 -4.74 -23.07 6.13
C PHE A 53 -3.77 -24.23 6.45
N GLY A 54 -3.89 -25.34 5.70
CA GLY A 54 -3.03 -26.51 5.83
C GLY A 54 -1.70 -26.43 5.05
N ASN A 55 -0.79 -27.38 5.30
CA ASN A 55 0.49 -27.50 4.58
C ASN A 55 0.34 -27.73 3.06
N ASP A 56 -0.86 -28.09 2.61
CA ASP A 56 -1.28 -28.36 1.24
C ASP A 56 -2.04 -27.19 0.60
N HIS A 57 -2.02 -26.00 1.20
CA HIS A 57 -2.73 -24.79 0.76
C HIS A 57 -2.68 -24.56 -0.76
N ARG A 58 -1.51 -24.66 -1.43
CA ARG A 58 -1.42 -24.47 -2.89
C ARG A 58 -2.22 -25.48 -3.71
N GLN A 59 -2.28 -26.73 -3.26
CA GLN A 59 -3.08 -27.77 -3.94
C GLN A 59 -4.56 -27.53 -3.69
N VAL A 60 -4.91 -27.15 -2.46
CA VAL A 60 -6.27 -26.78 -2.05
C VAL A 60 -6.79 -25.55 -2.81
N THR A 61 -5.97 -24.51 -2.97
CA THR A 61 -6.31 -23.29 -3.72
C THR A 61 -6.60 -23.60 -5.18
N ARG A 62 -5.71 -24.32 -5.88
CA ARG A 62 -5.95 -24.72 -7.29
C ARG A 62 -7.18 -25.59 -7.44
N LEU A 63 -7.44 -26.48 -6.48
CA LEU A 63 -8.62 -27.33 -6.46
C LEU A 63 -9.89 -26.48 -6.33
N LEU A 64 -9.92 -25.55 -5.37
CA LEU A 64 -11.05 -24.66 -5.14
C LEU A 64 -11.31 -23.73 -6.34
N GLU A 65 -10.26 -23.15 -6.92
CA GLU A 65 -10.36 -22.33 -8.14
C GLU A 65 -10.95 -23.14 -9.30
N SER A 66 -10.41 -24.32 -9.57
CA SER A 66 -10.88 -25.19 -10.65
C SER A 66 -12.34 -25.62 -10.48
N VAL A 67 -12.77 -25.87 -9.22
CA VAL A 67 -14.14 -26.24 -8.90
C VAL A 67 -15.06 -25.04 -9.04
N LEU A 68 -14.70 -23.88 -8.48
CA LEU A 68 -15.48 -22.64 -8.57
C LEU A 68 -15.67 -22.19 -10.02
N GLU A 69 -14.63 -22.26 -10.84
CA GLU A 69 -14.71 -21.97 -12.28
C GLU A 69 -15.69 -22.92 -12.97
N SER A 70 -15.60 -24.22 -12.66
CA SER A 70 -16.50 -25.23 -13.22
C SER A 70 -17.98 -24.98 -12.86
N VAL A 71 -18.25 -24.58 -11.62
CA VAL A 71 -19.63 -24.41 -11.11
C VAL A 71 -20.18 -23.00 -11.27
N ALA A 72 -19.39 -22.04 -11.77
CA ALA A 72 -19.75 -20.62 -11.85
C ALA A 72 -21.09 -20.37 -12.58
N ALA A 73 -21.39 -21.17 -13.60
CA ALA A 73 -22.61 -21.04 -14.42
C ALA A 73 -23.85 -21.72 -13.80
N ILE A 74 -23.70 -22.41 -12.66
CA ILE A 74 -24.76 -23.20 -12.03
C ILE A 74 -24.97 -22.74 -10.60
N ARG A 75 -26.18 -22.95 -10.06
CA ARG A 75 -26.49 -22.62 -8.67
C ARG A 75 -25.62 -23.45 -7.71
N HIS A 76 -24.75 -22.75 -7.00
CA HIS A 76 -23.89 -23.28 -5.96
C HIS A 76 -23.90 -22.35 -4.73
N SER A 77 -23.45 -22.87 -3.60
CA SER A 77 -23.18 -22.10 -2.39
C SER A 77 -21.79 -22.45 -1.86
N VAL A 78 -21.16 -21.45 -1.26
CA VAL A 78 -19.85 -21.58 -0.62
C VAL A 78 -20.06 -21.32 0.86
N HIS A 79 -19.46 -22.14 1.70
CA HIS A 79 -19.58 -22.06 3.15
C HIS A 79 -18.20 -22.11 3.80
N GLU A 80 -18.04 -21.31 4.84
CA GLU A 80 -16.86 -21.25 5.70
C GLU A 80 -17.22 -21.92 7.02
N CYS A 81 -16.79 -23.16 7.22
CA CYS A 81 -17.16 -23.98 8.38
C CYS A 81 -15.98 -24.08 9.35
N ILE A 82 -16.21 -23.85 10.64
CA ILE A 82 -15.18 -23.99 11.67
C ILE A 82 -15.31 -25.35 12.36
N GLY A 83 -14.20 -26.08 12.50
CA GLY A 83 -14.19 -27.37 13.19
C GLY A 83 -15.14 -28.37 12.53
N ASP A 84 -16.12 -28.89 13.28
CA ASP A 84 -17.12 -29.87 12.83
C ASP A 84 -18.43 -29.25 12.30
N GLU A 85 -18.48 -27.93 12.11
CA GLU A 85 -19.65 -27.27 11.52
C GLU A 85 -20.00 -27.82 10.13
N THR A 86 -21.31 -27.92 9.88
CA THR A 86 -21.84 -28.30 8.57
C THR A 86 -22.29 -27.07 7.78
N PRO A 87 -22.29 -27.12 6.43
CA PRO A 87 -22.82 -26.04 5.60
C PRO A 87 -24.27 -25.69 5.97
N ALA A 88 -24.49 -24.41 6.28
CA ALA A 88 -25.79 -23.83 6.60
C ALA A 88 -25.86 -22.39 6.10
N GLU A 89 -27.04 -21.77 6.07
CA GLU A 89 -27.16 -20.37 5.63
C GLU A 89 -26.37 -19.41 6.55
N ALA A 90 -26.21 -19.76 7.83
CA ALA A 90 -25.48 -18.96 8.83
C ALA A 90 -23.98 -18.82 8.55
N ASN A 91 -23.38 -19.78 7.84
CA ASN A 91 -21.95 -19.81 7.51
C ASN A 91 -21.69 -19.70 6.01
N ARG A 92 -22.69 -19.20 5.26
CA ARG A 92 -22.59 -18.98 3.83
C ARG A 92 -21.75 -17.74 3.53
N ILE A 93 -20.82 -17.88 2.61
CA ILE A 93 -19.97 -16.80 2.13
C ILE A 93 -20.20 -16.56 0.63
N ALA A 94 -19.91 -15.34 0.19
CA ALA A 94 -19.95 -15.03 -1.23
C ALA A 94 -18.73 -15.64 -1.95
N ALA A 95 -18.93 -16.16 -3.17
CA ALA A 95 -17.85 -16.81 -3.92
C ALA A 95 -16.67 -15.86 -4.21
N ASN A 96 -16.93 -14.55 -4.36
CA ASN A 96 -15.89 -13.54 -4.48
C ASN A 96 -15.11 -13.30 -3.17
N ARG A 97 -15.73 -13.50 -1.99
CA ARG A 97 -15.02 -13.48 -0.70
C ARG A 97 -14.02 -14.65 -0.65
N LEU A 98 -14.43 -15.86 -1.05
CA LEU A 98 -13.51 -16.99 -1.16
C LEU A 98 -12.42 -16.71 -2.21
N ALA A 99 -12.77 -16.17 -3.37
CA ALA A 99 -11.79 -15.79 -4.38
C ALA A 99 -10.77 -14.77 -3.84
N ASN A 100 -11.19 -13.82 -3.00
CA ASN A 100 -10.28 -12.88 -2.34
C ASN A 100 -9.42 -13.53 -1.25
N ILE A 101 -9.93 -14.56 -0.55
CA ILE A 101 -9.14 -15.36 0.41
C ILE A 101 -8.09 -16.20 -0.34
N LEU A 102 -8.46 -16.77 -1.48
CA LEU A 102 -7.58 -17.56 -2.34
C LEU A 102 -6.58 -16.69 -3.12
N ALA A 103 -7.00 -15.49 -3.53
CA ALA A 103 -6.18 -14.46 -4.18
C ALA A 103 -5.43 -13.57 -3.18
N GLY A 104 -5.68 -13.74 -1.88
CA GLY A 104 -4.88 -13.18 -0.81
C GLY A 104 -3.52 -13.81 -0.87
N ASP A 105 -2.66 -13.23 -1.70
CA ASP A 105 -1.41 -13.79 -2.18
C ASP A 105 -0.51 -14.16 -0.98
N PRO A 106 -0.39 -15.44 -0.61
CA PRO A 106 0.54 -15.86 0.44
C PRO A 106 1.99 -15.84 -0.09
N GLU A 107 2.18 -15.55 -1.38
CA GLU A 107 3.45 -15.63 -2.10
C GLU A 107 3.71 -14.43 -3.04
N SER A 108 3.11 -13.25 -2.79
CA SER A 108 3.69 -12.02 -3.31
C SER A 108 5.06 -11.93 -2.65
N ALA A 109 6.12 -11.82 -3.46
CA ALA A 109 7.46 -11.73 -2.90
C ALA A 109 7.45 -10.62 -1.84
N PRO A 110 7.96 -10.89 -0.62
CA PRO A 110 7.84 -9.93 0.46
C PRO A 110 8.37 -8.58 -0.01
N ALA A 111 7.59 -7.53 0.24
CA ALA A 111 7.91 -6.21 -0.23
C ALA A 111 9.35 -5.85 0.15
N VAL A 112 10.13 -5.41 -0.84
CA VAL A 112 11.51 -5.01 -0.59
C VAL A 112 11.49 -3.56 -0.13
N ARG A 113 11.92 -3.32 1.11
CA ARG A 113 12.08 -1.97 1.64
C ARG A 113 13.02 -1.16 0.73
N PRO A 114 12.56 -0.05 0.13
CA PRO A 114 13.42 0.78 -0.70
C PRO A 114 14.37 1.59 0.17
N VAL A 115 15.68 1.38 -0.01
CA VAL A 115 16.74 2.09 0.72
C VAL A 115 17.40 3.08 -0.24
N PRO A 116 17.40 4.39 0.08
CA PRO A 116 18.04 5.39 -0.76
C PRO A 116 19.56 5.21 -0.81
N ASP A 117 20.15 5.51 -1.96
CA ASP A 117 21.60 5.60 -2.12
C ASP A 117 22.08 6.99 -1.66
N ALA A 118 22.87 7.00 -0.58
CA ALA A 118 23.29 8.24 0.06
C ALA A 118 24.20 9.13 -0.82
N GLU A 119 24.95 8.56 -1.76
CA GLU A 119 25.77 9.34 -2.69
C GLU A 119 24.90 9.94 -3.80
N LEU A 120 24.02 9.13 -4.37
CA LEU A 120 23.06 9.59 -5.37
C LEU A 120 22.16 10.70 -4.82
N SER A 121 21.61 10.51 -3.61
CA SER A 121 20.78 11.53 -2.96
C SER A 121 21.51 12.85 -2.74
N ARG A 122 22.78 12.82 -2.32
CA ARG A 122 23.58 14.04 -2.15
C ARG A 122 23.85 14.74 -3.48
N ALA A 123 24.17 13.99 -4.54
CA ALA A 123 24.37 14.54 -5.87
C ALA A 123 23.09 15.20 -6.40
N VAL A 124 21.95 14.52 -6.27
CA VAL A 124 20.63 15.04 -6.65
C VAL A 124 20.26 16.27 -5.82
N ALA A 125 20.47 16.26 -4.51
CA ALA A 125 20.18 17.40 -3.63
C ALA A 125 21.03 18.63 -4.01
N GLY A 126 22.32 18.44 -4.32
CA GLY A 126 23.20 19.51 -4.78
C GLY A 126 22.74 20.14 -6.09
N ALA A 127 22.42 19.31 -7.09
CA ALA A 127 21.89 19.77 -8.38
C ALA A 127 20.54 20.49 -8.24
N THR A 128 19.63 19.91 -7.45
CA THR A 128 18.31 20.48 -7.17
C THR A 128 18.40 21.83 -6.48
N ARG A 129 19.28 21.96 -5.47
CA ARG A 129 19.54 23.23 -4.79
C ARG A 129 20.02 24.30 -5.77
N ALA A 130 21.02 23.98 -6.60
CA ALA A 130 21.56 24.91 -7.58
C ALA A 130 20.47 25.38 -8.56
N ALA A 131 19.72 24.44 -9.13
CA ALA A 131 18.65 24.74 -10.09
C ALA A 131 17.53 25.59 -9.47
N ILE A 132 17.09 25.30 -8.23
CA ILE A 132 16.06 26.10 -7.55
C ILE A 132 16.60 27.49 -7.17
N THR A 133 17.86 27.58 -6.74
CA THR A 133 18.50 28.88 -6.46
C THR A 133 18.56 29.75 -7.71
N ASP A 134 18.96 29.18 -8.83
CA ASP A 134 19.05 29.88 -10.12
C ASP A 134 17.65 30.28 -10.63
N LEU A 135 16.66 29.39 -10.50
CA LEU A 135 15.25 29.68 -10.81
C LEU A 135 14.71 30.86 -10.00
N ARG A 136 14.93 30.88 -8.68
CA ARG A 136 14.50 31.98 -7.78
C ARG A 136 15.28 33.28 -8.00
N ALA A 137 16.46 33.21 -8.61
CA ALA A 137 17.23 34.38 -9.01
C ALA A 137 16.71 34.98 -10.31
N ALA A 138 16.36 34.12 -11.28
CA ALA A 138 15.82 34.51 -12.58
C ALA A 138 14.36 35.00 -12.51
N HIS A 139 13.56 34.45 -11.58
CA HIS A 139 12.14 34.74 -11.46
C HIS A 139 11.77 35.20 -10.03
N ARG A 140 10.90 36.20 -9.93
CA ARG A 140 10.36 36.71 -8.65
C ARG A 140 8.99 36.13 -8.31
N ASP A 141 8.72 34.97 -8.87
CA ASP A 141 7.47 34.25 -8.76
C ASP A 141 7.30 33.61 -7.37
N ARG A 142 6.04 33.41 -6.99
CA ARG A 142 5.63 32.66 -5.80
C ARG A 142 5.45 31.20 -6.20
N PHE A 143 6.56 30.49 -6.17
CA PHE A 143 6.60 29.04 -6.38
C PHE A 143 5.87 28.31 -5.26
N TYR A 144 4.96 27.42 -5.65
CA TYR A 144 4.21 26.58 -4.72
C TYR A 144 4.45 25.08 -4.95
N THR A 145 5.15 24.70 -6.03
CA THR A 145 5.54 23.30 -6.27
C THR A 145 6.96 23.21 -6.78
N PHE A 146 7.72 22.25 -6.25
CA PHE A 146 8.98 21.78 -6.83
C PHE A 146 8.93 20.25 -6.96
N ALA A 147 9.18 19.75 -8.17
CA ALA A 147 9.16 18.32 -8.44
C ALA A 147 10.47 17.86 -9.07
N LEU A 148 10.99 16.72 -8.60
CA LEU A 148 11.94 15.93 -9.37
C LEU A 148 11.14 14.95 -10.23
N VAL A 149 11.12 15.19 -11.53
CA VAL A 149 10.32 14.40 -12.46
C VAL A 149 11.19 13.32 -13.07
N ALA A 150 10.75 12.07 -12.97
CA ALA A 150 11.36 10.91 -13.60
C ALA A 150 10.43 10.34 -14.67
N SER A 151 10.96 10.05 -15.86
CA SER A 151 10.21 9.31 -16.88
C SER A 151 9.92 7.87 -16.42
N GLY A 152 8.98 7.17 -17.04
CA GLY A 152 8.76 5.74 -16.82
C GLY A 152 10.00 4.85 -17.03
N GLU A 153 11.00 5.30 -17.78
CA GLU A 153 12.30 4.62 -17.91
C GLU A 153 13.27 4.85 -16.71
N LEU A 154 12.85 5.68 -15.74
CA LEU A 154 13.62 6.16 -14.59
C LEU A 154 15.08 6.52 -14.93
N ARG A 155 15.25 7.28 -16.01
CA ARG A 155 16.49 8.00 -16.30
C ARG A 155 16.71 9.12 -15.29
N ALA A 156 17.85 9.81 -15.41
CA ALA A 156 18.15 10.95 -14.55
C ALA A 156 16.99 11.94 -14.52
N PRO A 157 16.56 12.37 -13.32
CA PRO A 157 15.42 13.25 -13.18
C PRO A 157 15.74 14.65 -13.70
N TYR A 158 14.69 15.44 -13.91
CA TYR A 158 14.80 16.87 -14.11
C TYR A 158 13.97 17.64 -13.08
N LEU A 159 14.36 18.89 -12.83
CA LEU A 159 13.56 19.79 -12.00
C LEU A 159 12.39 20.35 -12.82
N SER A 160 11.20 20.35 -12.23
CA SER A 160 10.06 21.14 -12.67
C SER A 160 9.47 21.93 -11.50
N ALA A 161 8.80 23.03 -11.78
CA ALA A 161 8.21 23.89 -10.77
C ALA A 161 6.90 24.54 -11.25
N CYS A 162 6.03 24.87 -10.30
CA CYS A 162 4.82 25.66 -10.56
C CYS A 162 4.82 26.93 -9.70
N SER A 163 4.30 28.02 -10.27
CA SER A 163 4.15 29.30 -9.58
C SER A 163 2.77 29.90 -9.82
N VAL A 164 2.31 30.72 -8.88
CA VAL A 164 1.01 31.40 -9.00
C VAL A 164 0.99 32.32 -10.23
N GLU A 165 2.12 32.96 -10.52
CA GLU A 165 2.24 33.91 -11.62
C GLU A 165 2.25 33.20 -12.99
N ALA A 166 2.91 32.05 -13.11
CA ALA A 166 2.88 31.24 -14.33
C ALA A 166 1.47 30.71 -14.64
N ASP A 167 0.77 30.17 -13.64
CA ASP A 167 -0.60 29.66 -13.81
C ASP A 167 -1.54 30.74 -14.36
N ASN A 168 -1.41 31.97 -13.87
CA ASN A 168 -2.23 33.10 -14.29
C ASN A 168 -1.85 33.65 -15.67
N ARG A 169 -0.57 33.64 -16.02
CA ARG A 169 -0.07 34.19 -17.29
C ARG A 169 -0.31 33.24 -18.46
N ASP A 170 -0.01 31.96 -18.24
CA ASP A 170 0.12 30.99 -19.33
C ASP A 170 -1.16 30.15 -19.48
N GLY A 171 -2.09 30.22 -18.51
CA GLY A 171 -3.39 29.52 -18.57
C GLY A 171 -3.27 27.99 -18.48
N ILE A 172 -2.09 27.49 -18.09
CA ILE A 172 -1.72 26.07 -18.07
C ILE A 172 -2.44 25.29 -16.94
N GLY A 173 -3.07 25.99 -16.00
CA GLY A 173 -3.68 25.36 -14.84
C GLY A 173 -2.62 24.89 -13.84
N PRO A 174 -3.00 24.70 -12.57
CA PRO A 174 -2.04 24.36 -11.54
C PRO A 174 -1.52 22.93 -11.74
N TRP A 175 -0.28 22.67 -11.29
CA TRP A 175 0.34 21.34 -11.20
C TRP A 175 0.77 20.67 -12.52
N ASP A 176 0.71 21.37 -13.66
CA ASP A 176 1.24 20.81 -14.91
C ASP A 176 2.78 20.88 -14.93
N LEU A 177 3.41 19.79 -14.51
CA LEU A 177 4.87 19.66 -14.41
C LEU A 177 5.56 19.46 -15.76
N ALA A 178 4.80 19.08 -16.81
CA ALA A 178 5.37 18.71 -18.11
C ALA A 178 5.25 19.83 -19.14
N ALA A 179 4.14 20.57 -19.16
CA ALA A 179 3.90 21.67 -20.07
C ALA A 179 4.16 23.05 -19.45
N GLY A 180 4.41 23.11 -18.13
CA GLY A 180 4.71 24.36 -17.42
C GLY A 180 5.98 25.06 -17.91
N PRO A 181 6.08 26.39 -17.75
CA PRO A 181 7.20 27.18 -18.26
C PRO A 181 8.54 26.92 -17.54
N TYR A 182 8.50 26.17 -16.43
CA TYR A 182 9.67 25.79 -15.63
C TYR A 182 10.01 24.29 -15.75
N ALA A 183 9.39 23.57 -16.69
CA ALA A 183 9.75 22.19 -16.95
C ALA A 183 11.22 22.10 -17.41
N VAL A 184 11.94 21.11 -16.86
CA VAL A 184 13.35 20.81 -17.21
C VAL A 184 14.30 21.96 -16.87
N TRP A 185 13.97 22.78 -15.87
CA TRP A 185 14.78 23.96 -15.53
C TRP A 185 16.18 23.59 -15.03
N GLY A 186 17.21 24.21 -15.61
CA GLY A 186 18.60 24.09 -15.16
C GLY A 186 19.22 22.71 -15.38
N TYR A 187 18.64 21.89 -16.27
CA TYR A 187 19.09 20.51 -16.49
C TYR A 187 20.52 20.46 -17.02
N ASP A 188 20.82 21.19 -18.08
CA ASP A 188 22.15 21.21 -18.72
C ASP A 188 23.21 21.83 -17.79
N GLU A 189 22.80 22.80 -16.97
CA GLU A 189 23.69 23.54 -16.07
C GLU A 189 24.03 22.76 -14.78
N HIS A 190 23.08 22.02 -14.21
CA HIS A 190 23.22 21.49 -12.86
C HIS A 190 23.12 19.96 -12.76
N PHE A 191 22.45 19.28 -13.70
CA PHE A 191 22.16 17.84 -13.59
C PHE A 191 23.21 16.94 -14.26
N GLY A 192 24.26 17.48 -14.88
CA GLY A 192 25.28 16.66 -15.58
C GLY A 192 26.04 15.64 -14.72
N GLN A 193 26.18 15.85 -13.40
CA GLN A 193 26.73 14.82 -12.49
C GLN A 193 25.69 13.75 -12.16
N VAL A 194 24.43 14.15 -11.98
CA VAL A 194 23.30 13.24 -11.74
C VAL A 194 23.09 12.34 -12.96
N ALA A 195 23.12 12.89 -14.18
CA ALA A 195 23.01 12.14 -15.42
C ALA A 195 24.05 11.01 -15.49
N ARG A 196 25.32 11.33 -15.25
CA ARG A 196 26.41 10.35 -15.22
C ARG A 196 26.24 9.31 -14.12
N ALA A 197 25.75 9.69 -12.95
CA ALA A 197 25.48 8.75 -11.87
C ALA A 197 24.39 7.74 -12.27
N PHE A 198 23.30 8.19 -12.88
CA PHE A 198 22.25 7.29 -13.40
C PHE A 198 22.76 6.40 -14.54
N GLU A 199 23.53 6.94 -15.49
CA GLU A 199 24.14 6.15 -16.58
C GLU A 199 25.07 5.06 -16.05
N SER A 200 25.88 5.35 -15.02
CA SER A 200 26.80 4.36 -14.42
C SER A 200 26.10 3.17 -13.76
N ARG A 201 24.80 3.32 -13.44
CA ARG A 201 23.95 2.27 -12.87
C ARG A 201 23.26 1.42 -13.93
N GLY A 202 23.44 1.74 -15.21
CA GLY A 202 22.83 1.03 -16.34
C GLY A 202 21.39 1.45 -16.62
N HIS A 203 20.81 0.88 -17.68
CA HIS A 203 19.44 1.17 -18.09
C HIS A 203 18.47 0.12 -17.55
N LEU A 204 17.37 0.57 -16.93
CA LEU A 204 16.40 -0.36 -16.34
C LEU A 204 15.79 -1.33 -17.35
N HIS A 205 15.58 -0.90 -18.61
CA HIS A 205 15.02 -1.75 -19.67
C HIS A 205 15.97 -2.88 -20.11
N GLU A 206 17.25 -2.84 -19.71
CA GLU A 206 18.21 -3.93 -19.95
C GLU A 206 18.12 -5.01 -18.86
N LEU A 207 17.47 -4.72 -17.73
CA LEU A 207 17.24 -5.70 -16.67
C LEU A 207 16.15 -6.67 -17.09
N THR A 208 16.48 -7.95 -17.10
CA THR A 208 15.55 -9.04 -17.48
C THR A 208 14.84 -9.65 -16.28
N ASN A 209 15.30 -9.32 -15.07
CA ASN A 209 14.75 -9.80 -13.81
C ASN A 209 13.88 -8.73 -13.16
N ALA A 210 12.59 -9.00 -12.99
CA ALA A 210 11.62 -8.09 -12.38
C ALA A 210 12.04 -7.65 -10.96
N ALA A 211 12.58 -8.56 -10.14
CA ALA A 211 13.01 -8.25 -8.78
C ALA A 211 14.30 -7.40 -8.72
N GLU A 212 15.12 -7.43 -9.77
CA GLU A 212 16.26 -6.50 -9.92
C GLU A 212 15.79 -5.14 -10.41
N PHE A 213 14.85 -5.14 -11.36
CA PHE A 213 14.20 -3.93 -11.84
C PHE A 213 13.53 -3.16 -10.70
N GLU A 214 12.65 -3.81 -9.94
CA GLU A 214 11.92 -3.20 -8.83
C GLU A 214 12.87 -2.64 -7.75
N ARG A 215 13.94 -3.39 -7.45
CA ARG A 215 14.95 -2.97 -6.48
C ARG A 215 15.69 -1.71 -6.94
N GLU A 216 16.16 -1.67 -8.18
CA GLU A 216 16.88 -0.51 -8.71
C GLU A 216 15.94 0.69 -8.90
N ALA A 217 14.71 0.47 -9.39
CA ALA A 217 13.67 1.49 -9.47
C ALA A 217 13.38 2.10 -8.09
N GLY A 218 13.17 1.24 -7.08
CA GLY A 218 12.96 1.63 -5.69
C GLY A 218 14.12 2.44 -5.13
N VAL A 219 15.38 2.03 -5.38
CA VAL A 219 16.57 2.80 -4.96
C VAL A 219 16.60 4.16 -5.63
N ARG A 220 16.37 4.25 -6.94
CA ARG A 220 16.36 5.53 -7.68
C ARG A 220 15.33 6.49 -7.11
N LEU A 221 14.07 6.07 -7.03
CA LEU A 221 12.97 6.90 -6.54
C LEU A 221 13.15 7.29 -5.07
N ALA A 222 13.54 6.35 -4.20
CA ALA A 222 13.84 6.66 -2.80
C ALA A 222 15.00 7.65 -2.68
N SER A 223 16.00 7.58 -3.57
CA SER A 223 17.12 8.51 -3.58
C SER A 223 16.70 9.93 -3.97
N LEU A 224 15.75 10.08 -4.90
CA LEU A 224 15.16 11.38 -5.26
C LEU A 224 14.36 11.96 -4.10
N GLU A 225 13.52 11.14 -3.46
CA GLU A 225 12.75 11.57 -2.29
C GLU A 225 13.68 11.97 -1.15
N HIS A 226 14.72 11.19 -0.88
CA HIS A 226 15.70 11.50 0.16
C HIS A 226 16.49 12.77 -0.15
N ALA A 227 16.81 13.05 -1.42
CA ALA A 227 17.44 14.30 -1.81
C ALA A 227 16.59 15.54 -1.46
N LEU A 228 15.29 15.48 -1.74
CA LEU A 228 14.34 16.54 -1.39
C LEU A 228 14.22 16.70 0.13
N ARG A 229 14.21 15.58 0.87
CA ARG A 229 14.19 15.57 2.33
C ARG A 229 15.43 16.20 2.95
N LEU A 230 16.62 15.95 2.40
CA LEU A 230 17.86 16.61 2.86
C LEU A 230 17.71 18.13 2.76
N LEU A 231 17.24 18.63 1.63
CA LEU A 231 17.01 20.08 1.45
C LEU A 231 15.93 20.61 2.42
N ASP A 232 14.88 19.83 2.66
CA ASP A 232 13.80 20.24 3.56
C ASP A 232 14.24 20.30 5.03
N SER A 233 15.03 19.33 5.49
CA SER A 233 15.61 19.32 6.83
C SER A 233 16.50 20.54 7.12
N GLU A 234 17.13 21.09 6.07
CA GLU A 234 17.92 22.32 6.14
C GLU A 234 17.07 23.61 6.09
N GLY A 235 15.74 23.49 5.96
CA GLY A 235 14.82 24.62 5.83
C GLY A 235 14.85 25.29 4.45
N PHE A 236 15.38 24.63 3.41
CA PHE A 236 15.54 25.22 2.08
C PHE A 236 14.21 25.61 1.40
N PHE A 237 13.14 24.88 1.71
CA PHE A 237 11.78 25.14 1.24
C PHE A 237 10.98 26.07 2.17
N GLY A 238 11.62 26.60 3.22
CA GLY A 238 11.00 27.44 4.24
C GLY A 238 10.78 26.71 5.56
N ASN A 239 10.17 27.40 6.52
CA ASN A 239 9.82 26.87 7.84
C ASN A 239 8.36 27.19 8.18
N GLY A 240 7.70 26.34 8.97
CA GLY A 240 6.32 26.56 9.44
C GLY A 240 5.35 26.86 8.30
N ALA A 241 4.62 27.98 8.40
CA ALA A 241 3.63 28.37 7.39
C ALA A 241 4.23 28.58 5.98
N ALA A 242 5.47 29.07 5.88
CA ALA A 242 6.14 29.22 4.60
C ALA A 242 6.42 27.86 3.95
N ARG A 243 6.80 26.85 4.75
CA ARG A 243 6.99 25.48 4.27
C ARG A 243 5.68 24.82 3.85
N ALA A 244 4.62 25.05 4.61
CA ALA A 244 3.28 24.51 4.32
C ALA A 244 2.67 25.07 3.02
N GLY A 245 3.17 26.22 2.54
CA GLY A 245 2.79 26.85 1.27
C GLY A 245 3.62 26.38 0.07
N VAL A 246 4.48 25.38 0.22
CA VAL A 246 5.27 24.76 -0.86
C VAL A 246 5.01 23.27 -0.84
N LEU A 247 4.73 22.68 -2.00
CA LEU A 247 4.64 21.24 -2.20
C LEU A 247 5.93 20.75 -2.85
N VAL A 248 6.53 19.73 -2.29
CA VAL A 248 7.76 19.11 -2.79
C VAL A 248 7.49 17.65 -3.10
N THR A 249 7.82 17.18 -4.30
CA THR A 249 7.52 15.80 -4.68
C THR A 249 8.53 15.18 -5.63
N VAL A 250 8.51 13.86 -5.68
CA VAL A 250 8.97 13.09 -6.85
C VAL A 250 7.73 12.81 -7.68
N ALA A 251 7.82 12.98 -8.99
CA ALA A 251 6.73 12.70 -9.91
C ALA A 251 7.19 11.75 -11.01
N THR A 252 6.32 10.83 -11.39
CA THR A 252 6.52 9.94 -12.53
C THR A 252 5.88 10.55 -13.79
N MET A 253 6.44 10.24 -14.96
CA MET A 253 5.89 10.68 -16.24
C MET A 253 5.77 9.50 -17.21
N PRO A 254 4.54 9.07 -17.57
CA PRO A 254 3.25 9.61 -17.14
C PRO A 254 3.01 9.45 -15.62
N PRO A 255 2.16 10.29 -15.00
CA PRO A 255 1.82 10.17 -13.58
C PRO A 255 1.22 8.81 -13.26
N ASP A 256 1.57 8.26 -12.10
CA ASP A 256 1.01 7.03 -11.57
C ASP A 256 0.62 7.16 -10.09
N GLU A 257 0.01 6.10 -9.55
CA GLU A 257 -0.51 6.08 -8.18
C GLU A 257 0.55 6.24 -7.09
N THR A 258 1.84 6.00 -7.39
CA THR A 258 2.94 6.10 -6.42
C THR A 258 3.31 7.55 -6.10
N ASP A 259 2.95 8.51 -6.97
CA ASP A 259 3.21 9.93 -6.78
C ASP A 259 2.58 10.46 -5.48
N ALA A 260 1.40 9.96 -5.12
CA ALA A 260 0.71 10.35 -3.89
C ALA A 260 1.50 9.96 -2.62
N GLY A 261 2.19 8.82 -2.64
CA GLY A 261 3.06 8.38 -1.55
C GLY A 261 4.24 9.34 -1.32
N PHE A 262 4.85 9.85 -2.39
CA PHE A 262 5.90 10.87 -2.27
C PHE A 262 5.37 12.15 -1.64
N VAL A 263 4.21 12.62 -2.09
CA VAL A 263 3.59 13.85 -1.57
C VAL A 263 3.27 13.72 -0.08
N ARG A 264 2.69 12.58 0.35
CA ARG A 264 2.41 12.26 1.77
C ARG A 264 3.66 12.32 2.63
N ARG A 265 4.74 11.67 2.19
CA ARG A 265 5.96 11.55 2.99
C ARG A 265 6.78 12.84 3.03
N LEU A 266 6.68 13.68 2.00
CA LEU A 266 7.50 14.88 1.85
C LEU A 266 6.84 16.17 2.35
N ASN A 267 5.55 16.19 2.67
CA ASN A 267 4.87 17.45 2.93
C ASN A 267 4.07 17.43 4.24
N PRO A 268 4.04 18.57 4.96
CA PRO A 268 3.11 18.74 6.07
C PRO A 268 1.67 18.83 5.56
N ALA A 269 0.74 18.40 6.41
CA ALA A 269 -0.67 18.66 6.17
C ALA A 269 -0.92 20.18 6.06
N SER A 270 -1.52 20.59 4.94
CA SER A 270 -1.84 21.99 4.63
C SER A 270 -3.01 22.08 3.64
N GLU A 271 -3.54 23.28 3.42
CA GLU A 271 -4.54 23.51 2.37
C GLU A 271 -4.00 23.20 0.97
N LEU A 272 -2.72 23.51 0.73
CA LEU A 272 -2.06 23.22 -0.55
C LEU A 272 -1.93 21.71 -0.77
N TYR A 273 -1.50 21.00 0.28
CA TYR A 273 -1.42 19.54 0.31
C TYR A 273 -2.78 18.90 0.03
N ALA A 274 -3.82 19.28 0.78
CA ALA A 274 -5.16 18.72 0.63
C ALA A 274 -5.74 18.97 -0.77
N ARG A 275 -5.50 20.16 -1.33
CA ARG A 275 -5.91 20.49 -2.70
C ARG A 275 -5.19 19.63 -3.73
N TRP A 276 -3.89 19.38 -3.57
CA TRP A 276 -3.15 18.48 -4.47
C TRP A 276 -3.72 17.07 -4.42
N VAL A 277 -3.88 16.50 -3.22
CA VAL A 277 -4.41 15.13 -3.05
C VAL A 277 -5.80 15.00 -3.69
N GLN A 278 -6.66 16.02 -3.54
CA GLN A 278 -7.99 16.00 -4.14
C GLN A 278 -7.97 16.07 -5.67
N MET A 279 -7.04 16.82 -6.26
CA MET A 279 -7.08 17.15 -7.69
C MET A 279 -6.14 16.30 -8.55
N CYS A 280 -5.05 15.80 -7.99
CA CYS A 280 -3.90 15.27 -8.73
C CYS A 280 -3.52 13.84 -8.32
N ALA A 281 -3.93 13.36 -7.14
CA ALA A 281 -3.61 11.99 -6.76
C ALA A 281 -4.38 11.01 -7.66
N GLU A 282 -3.66 10.20 -8.43
CA GLU A 282 -4.22 9.12 -9.25
C GLU A 282 -4.74 7.95 -8.37
N GLN A 283 -4.28 7.91 -7.13
CA GLN A 283 -4.69 6.90 -6.15
C GLN A 283 -6.15 7.10 -5.69
N PRO A 284 -6.95 6.02 -5.59
CA PRO A 284 -8.25 6.08 -4.94
C PRO A 284 -8.15 6.55 -3.49
N GLN A 285 -9.15 7.30 -3.02
CA GLN A 285 -9.21 7.73 -1.63
C GLN A 285 -9.82 6.63 -0.74
N PRO A 286 -9.37 6.48 0.52
CA PRO A 286 -9.99 5.56 1.46
C PRO A 286 -11.48 5.86 1.62
N THR A 287 -12.32 4.82 1.46
CA THR A 287 -13.76 4.94 1.72
C THR A 287 -14.02 4.77 3.20
N ARG A 288 -14.94 5.57 3.75
CA ARG A 288 -15.36 5.46 5.14
C ARG A 288 -15.94 4.08 5.42
N ASP A 289 -15.35 3.39 6.39
CA ASP A 289 -15.81 2.07 6.80
C ASP A 289 -16.98 2.18 7.81
N PRO A 290 -18.13 1.55 7.54
CA PRO A 290 -19.32 1.70 8.37
C PRO A 290 -19.19 1.00 9.73
N ALA A 291 -18.42 -0.10 9.82
CA ALA A 291 -18.27 -0.88 11.05
C ALA A 291 -17.43 -0.10 12.07
N THR A 292 -16.23 0.32 11.69
CA THR A 292 -15.35 1.15 12.52
C THR A 292 -15.98 2.51 12.84
N SER A 293 -16.80 3.07 11.93
CA SER A 293 -17.58 4.29 12.21
C SER A 293 -18.64 4.07 13.29
N ALA A 294 -19.32 2.91 13.29
CA ALA A 294 -20.30 2.57 14.31
C ALA A 294 -19.64 2.28 15.67
N GLU A 295 -18.49 1.59 15.65
CA GLU A 295 -17.67 1.36 16.85
C GLU A 295 -17.20 2.68 17.46
N LEU A 296 -16.68 3.61 16.65
CA LEU A 296 -16.29 4.94 17.11
C LEU A 296 -17.48 5.67 17.74
N ALA A 297 -18.66 5.58 17.14
CA ALA A 297 -19.87 6.24 17.66
C ALA A 297 -20.38 5.63 18.98
N ALA A 298 -20.11 4.34 19.21
CA ALA A 298 -20.46 3.63 20.44
C ALA A 298 -19.39 3.76 21.55
N HIS A 299 -18.18 4.21 21.22
CA HIS A 299 -17.09 4.35 22.17
C HIS A 299 -17.31 5.52 23.14
N GLU A 300 -17.28 5.23 24.44
CA GLU A 300 -17.47 6.22 25.51
C GLU A 300 -16.14 6.64 26.17
N GLY A 301 -15.01 6.05 25.75
CA GLY A 301 -13.70 6.29 26.32
C GLY A 301 -12.91 7.43 25.64
N PRO A 302 -11.70 7.75 26.16
CA PRO A 302 -10.80 8.66 25.46
C PRO A 302 -10.41 8.08 24.10
N LEU A 303 -10.26 8.97 23.13
CA LEU A 303 -9.73 8.65 21.80
C LEU A 303 -8.22 8.79 21.80
N SER A 304 -7.56 7.92 21.04
CA SER A 304 -6.12 8.00 20.82
C SER A 304 -5.79 9.13 19.85
N ASP A 305 -4.68 9.82 20.08
CA ASP A 305 -4.08 10.66 19.04
C ASP A 305 -3.42 9.76 17.97
N PRO A 306 -3.40 10.18 16.70
CA PRO A 306 -2.76 9.41 15.65
C PRO A 306 -1.25 9.30 15.89
N PRO A 307 -0.66 8.10 15.76
CA PRO A 307 0.75 7.88 16.10
C PRO A 307 1.71 8.52 15.09
N ASN A 308 1.27 8.78 13.87
CA ASN A 308 2.08 9.37 12.80
C ASN A 308 1.19 10.11 11.77
N PRO A 309 1.79 10.90 10.85
CA PRO A 309 1.02 11.64 9.84
C PRO A 309 0.16 10.75 8.93
N ALA A 310 0.63 9.55 8.56
CA ALA A 310 -0.13 8.64 7.69
C ALA A 310 -1.43 8.15 8.36
N MET A 311 -1.36 7.82 9.65
CA MET A 311 -2.55 7.49 10.44
C MET A 311 -3.47 8.71 10.63
N ALA A 312 -2.91 9.91 10.81
CA ALA A 312 -3.71 11.13 10.90
C ALA A 312 -4.50 11.41 9.62
N GLU A 313 -3.88 11.22 8.45
CA GLU A 313 -4.55 11.33 7.16
C GLU A 313 -5.63 10.26 6.99
N LEU A 314 -5.30 8.99 7.27
CA LEU A 314 -6.28 7.90 7.20
C LEU A 314 -7.50 8.20 8.07
N TRP A 315 -7.30 8.61 9.33
CA TRP A 315 -8.37 8.93 10.28
C TRP A 315 -9.20 10.15 9.89
N SER A 316 -8.68 11.04 9.05
CA SER A 316 -9.48 12.13 8.48
C SER A 316 -10.53 11.62 7.47
N ALA A 317 -10.28 10.48 6.83
CA ALA A 317 -11.19 9.85 5.87
C ALA A 317 -12.05 8.74 6.52
N THR A 318 -11.44 7.89 7.34
CA THR A 318 -12.09 6.76 7.99
C THR A 318 -11.46 6.44 9.35
N PRO A 319 -12.23 6.26 10.43
CA PRO A 319 -11.70 6.02 11.77
C PRO A 319 -11.28 4.55 11.96
N GLY A 320 -10.40 4.06 11.11
CA GLY A 320 -10.07 2.64 10.95
C GLY A 320 -10.70 2.03 9.70
N LEU A 321 -10.34 0.78 9.42
CA LEU A 321 -10.81 0.05 8.23
C LEU A 321 -10.73 -1.45 8.49
N TYR A 322 -11.76 -2.20 8.08
CA TYR A 322 -11.70 -3.65 7.98
C TYR A 322 -11.75 -4.07 6.51
N ARG A 323 -10.73 -4.78 6.05
CA ARG A 323 -10.64 -5.27 4.68
C ARG A 323 -11.25 -6.68 4.57
N PRO A 324 -11.82 -7.03 3.40
CA PRO A 324 -12.36 -8.38 3.18
C PRO A 324 -11.34 -9.51 3.28
N ASP A 325 -10.04 -9.21 3.17
CA ASP A 325 -8.92 -10.16 3.30
C ASP A 325 -8.49 -10.40 4.76
N GLY A 326 -9.20 -9.82 5.73
CA GLY A 326 -8.92 -10.01 7.16
C GLY A 326 -8.02 -8.94 7.77
N VAL A 327 -7.41 -8.06 6.96
CA VAL A 327 -6.62 -6.95 7.49
C VAL A 327 -7.51 -5.95 8.22
N ALA A 328 -7.14 -5.64 9.45
CA ALA A 328 -7.75 -4.60 10.26
C ALA A 328 -6.77 -3.44 10.48
N ILE A 329 -7.22 -2.21 10.28
CA ILE A 329 -6.52 -0.99 10.67
C ILE A 329 -7.30 -0.31 11.78
N TYR A 330 -6.63 -0.07 12.89
CA TYR A 330 -7.23 0.41 14.12
C TYR A 330 -7.62 1.89 14.03
N GLY A 331 -8.83 2.17 14.49
CA GLY A 331 -9.35 3.51 14.69
C GLY A 331 -8.89 4.14 16.01
N PRO A 332 -9.12 5.45 16.18
CA PRO A 332 -8.75 6.18 17.40
C PRO A 332 -9.41 5.61 18.67
N HIS A 333 -10.59 4.98 18.55
CA HIS A 333 -11.32 4.33 19.64
C HIS A 333 -10.67 3.03 20.13
N SER A 334 -9.89 2.35 19.28
CA SER A 334 -9.35 1.01 19.55
C SER A 334 -7.84 0.97 19.79
N LEU A 335 -7.10 1.94 19.26
CA LEU A 335 -5.63 1.91 19.22
C LEU A 335 -5.01 1.77 20.63
N ALA A 336 -5.43 2.60 21.60
CA ALA A 336 -4.87 2.59 22.95
C ALA A 336 -5.08 1.25 23.68
N GLU A 337 -6.28 0.67 23.57
CA GLU A 337 -6.60 -0.63 24.17
C GLU A 337 -5.73 -1.74 23.58
N ARG A 338 -5.62 -1.78 22.24
CA ARG A 338 -4.80 -2.78 21.54
C ARG A 338 -3.33 -2.65 21.93
N ASN A 339 -2.78 -1.44 21.91
CA ASN A 339 -1.38 -1.22 22.28
C ASN A 339 -1.09 -1.53 23.76
N THR A 340 -2.07 -1.35 24.65
CA THR A 340 -1.95 -1.75 26.06
C THR A 340 -2.00 -3.26 26.22
N THR A 341 -2.91 -3.93 25.49
CA THR A 341 -3.09 -5.39 25.54
C THR A 341 -1.82 -6.15 25.15
N PHE A 342 -1.09 -5.63 24.16
CA PHE A 342 0.18 -6.21 23.69
C PHE A 342 1.41 -5.55 24.32
N GLU A 343 1.23 -4.69 25.34
CA GLU A 343 2.32 -4.04 26.08
C GLU A 343 3.36 -3.37 25.16
N ILE A 344 2.91 -2.74 24.06
CA ILE A 344 3.79 -2.20 23.01
C ILE A 344 4.79 -1.19 23.57
N ALA A 345 4.37 -0.36 24.53
CA ALA A 345 5.24 0.62 25.17
C ALA A 345 6.42 -0.02 25.94
N GLU A 346 6.28 -1.28 26.39
CA GLU A 346 7.34 -2.03 27.07
C GLU A 346 8.24 -2.76 26.06
N TYR A 347 7.65 -3.50 25.12
CA TYR A 347 8.43 -4.36 24.20
C TYR A 347 9.02 -3.60 23.00
N ALA A 348 8.35 -2.55 22.52
CA ALA A 348 8.73 -1.79 21.33
C ALA A 348 8.51 -0.27 21.52
N PRO A 349 9.28 0.39 22.40
CA PRO A 349 9.14 1.83 22.64
C PRO A 349 9.36 2.65 21.36
N GLY A 350 8.48 3.62 21.11
CA GLY A 350 8.50 4.45 19.89
C GLY A 350 7.77 3.84 18.69
N TRP A 351 7.14 2.68 18.86
CA TRP A 351 6.28 2.03 17.88
C TRP A 351 4.80 2.08 18.31
N ALA A 352 3.92 1.93 17.34
CA ALA A 352 2.49 1.69 17.55
C ALA A 352 2.06 0.45 16.75
N LEU A 353 1.30 -0.43 17.39
CA LEU A 353 0.48 -1.44 16.73
C LEU A 353 -0.73 -0.74 16.13
N VAL A 354 -0.73 -0.55 14.80
CA VAL A 354 -1.75 0.20 14.07
C VAL A 354 -2.82 -0.68 13.42
N GLY A 355 -2.65 -1.99 13.47
CA GLY A 355 -3.56 -2.96 12.87
C GLY A 355 -3.08 -4.39 13.03
N ASP A 356 -3.78 -5.32 12.43
CA ASP A 356 -3.42 -6.75 12.38
C ASP A 356 -3.92 -7.40 11.08
N ASP A 357 -3.44 -8.60 10.80
CA ASP A 357 -3.82 -9.38 9.61
C ASP A 357 -4.92 -10.43 9.88
N GLY A 358 -5.51 -10.45 11.07
CA GLY A 358 -6.45 -11.48 11.52
C GLY A 358 -5.82 -12.86 11.75
N GLY A 359 -4.54 -13.06 11.39
CA GLY A 359 -3.79 -14.31 11.45
C GLY A 359 -2.75 -14.37 12.58
N GLY A 360 -2.81 -13.43 13.54
CA GLY A 360 -1.91 -13.37 14.69
C GLY A 360 -0.66 -12.50 14.48
N ARG A 361 -0.54 -11.78 13.36
CA ARG A 361 0.52 -10.79 13.15
C ARG A 361 -0.03 -9.37 13.22
N GLY A 362 0.75 -8.50 13.86
CA GLY A 362 0.46 -7.08 14.00
C GLY A 362 1.09 -6.27 12.87
N LEU A 363 0.44 -5.16 12.52
CA LEU A 363 0.97 -4.10 11.68
C LEU A 363 1.50 -2.98 12.56
N PHE A 364 2.76 -2.59 12.34
CA PHE A 364 3.50 -1.67 13.18
C PHE A 364 4.02 -0.49 12.38
N MET A 365 3.96 0.69 12.99
CA MET A 365 4.56 1.91 12.45
C MET A 365 5.29 2.66 13.57
N ARG A 366 6.27 3.49 13.21
CA ARG A 366 6.88 4.40 14.18
C ARG A 366 5.85 5.43 14.63
N ALA A 367 5.94 5.83 15.90
CA ALA A 367 4.98 6.70 16.56
C ALA A 367 5.59 8.04 17.04
N PRO A 368 6.17 8.88 16.16
CA PRO A 368 6.69 10.19 16.55
C PRO A 368 5.59 11.21 16.90
N GLY A 369 4.32 10.88 16.66
CA GLY A 369 3.16 11.76 16.78
C GLY A 369 2.66 12.26 15.42
N PRO A 370 1.52 12.96 15.38
CA PRO A 370 0.88 13.41 14.14
C PRO A 370 1.66 14.46 13.35
N GLY A 371 2.64 15.10 13.98
CA GLY A 371 3.39 16.19 13.37
C GLY A 371 4.21 15.69 12.19
N PHE A 372 4.20 16.47 11.11
CA PHE A 372 5.17 16.28 10.04
C PHE A 372 6.55 16.74 10.52
N ASP A 373 7.54 15.90 10.27
CA ASP A 373 8.94 16.18 10.48
C ASP A 373 9.70 15.67 9.24
N PRO A 374 10.41 16.54 8.51
CA PRO A 374 11.16 16.13 7.34
C PRO A 374 12.17 15.03 7.67
N ASP A 375 12.80 15.03 8.85
CA ASP A 375 13.84 14.05 9.19
C ASP A 375 13.30 12.63 9.36
N THR A 376 12.06 12.50 9.81
CA THR A 376 11.44 11.20 10.12
C THR A 376 10.35 10.79 9.13
N GLY A 377 9.91 11.68 8.23
CA GLY A 377 8.72 11.51 7.39
C GLY A 377 8.64 10.21 6.59
N ARG A 378 9.76 9.69 6.06
CA ARG A 378 9.78 8.37 5.39
C ARG A 378 9.68 7.24 6.40
N THR A 379 10.54 7.25 7.41
CA THR A 379 10.59 6.18 8.43
C THR A 379 9.31 6.06 9.27
N SER A 380 8.55 7.15 9.41
CA SER A 380 7.25 7.14 10.12
C SER A 380 6.08 6.65 9.27
N ALA A 381 6.25 6.61 7.94
CA ALA A 381 5.28 6.06 6.99
C ALA A 381 5.49 4.56 6.72
N GLU A 382 6.63 3.98 7.12
CA GLU A 382 6.92 2.56 6.97
C GLU A 382 6.01 1.71 7.85
N VAL A 383 5.40 0.70 7.25
CA VAL A 383 4.56 -0.32 7.88
C VAL A 383 5.33 -1.63 7.88
N PHE A 384 5.41 -2.26 9.05
CA PHE A 384 6.04 -3.55 9.25
C PHE A 384 5.03 -4.56 9.77
N ARG A 385 5.15 -5.82 9.38
CA ARG A 385 4.33 -6.93 9.86
C ARG A 385 5.18 -7.85 10.73
N CYS A 386 4.77 -8.05 11.97
CA CYS A 386 5.47 -8.86 12.97
C CYS A 386 4.51 -9.82 13.65
N ASP A 387 5.00 -11.01 14.03
CA ASP A 387 4.28 -11.89 14.95
C ASP A 387 4.03 -11.18 16.29
N LEU A 388 2.79 -11.22 16.79
CA LEU A 388 2.43 -10.55 18.05
C LEU A 388 3.11 -11.19 19.28
N GLY A 389 3.55 -12.45 19.18
CA GLY A 389 4.38 -13.11 20.18
C GLY A 389 5.88 -12.85 20.03
N GLY A 390 6.30 -12.19 18.94
CA GLY A 390 7.70 -11.90 18.59
C GLY A 390 8.09 -10.43 18.73
N ILE A 391 7.31 -9.62 19.45
CA ILE A 391 7.55 -8.17 19.56
C ILE A 391 8.85 -7.91 20.35
N GLY A 392 9.72 -7.07 19.78
CA GLY A 392 11.00 -6.71 20.38
C GLY A 392 11.49 -5.31 20.00
N PRO A 393 12.61 -4.87 20.60
CA PRO A 393 13.13 -3.51 20.41
C PRO A 393 13.63 -3.24 18.98
N ASP A 394 14.05 -4.28 18.25
CA ASP A 394 14.56 -4.20 16.88
C ASP A 394 13.48 -4.54 15.83
N LEU A 395 12.24 -4.12 16.08
CA LEU A 395 11.05 -4.48 15.29
C LEU A 395 11.26 -4.33 13.78
N ALA A 396 11.81 -3.21 13.30
CA ALA A 396 12.06 -3.00 11.87
C ALA A 396 13.02 -4.00 11.22
N ALA A 397 13.96 -4.56 11.99
CA ALA A 397 14.97 -5.49 11.49
C ALA A 397 14.47 -6.95 11.51
N GLU A 398 13.56 -7.27 12.43
CA GLU A 398 13.02 -8.62 12.65
C GLU A 398 11.66 -8.83 11.98
N SER A 399 11.07 -7.79 11.41
CA SER A 399 9.74 -7.80 10.79
C SER A 399 9.79 -7.78 9.26
N GLU A 400 8.70 -8.23 8.65
CA GLU A 400 8.45 -8.08 7.22
C GLU A 400 8.10 -6.62 6.91
N PHE A 401 8.76 -6.00 5.95
CA PHE A 401 8.32 -4.70 5.43
C PHE A 401 7.06 -4.90 4.59
N VAL A 402 6.05 -4.04 4.78
CA VAL A 402 4.77 -4.11 4.04
C VAL A 402 4.70 -2.99 3.00
N THR A 403 4.88 -1.74 3.43
CA THR A 403 4.75 -0.56 2.57
C THR A 403 5.35 0.67 3.24
N ASP A 404 5.66 1.71 2.48
CA ASP A 404 5.93 3.07 2.98
C ASP A 404 4.82 4.07 2.58
N ASP A 405 3.71 3.57 2.05
CA ASP A 405 2.48 4.29 1.76
C ASP A 405 1.27 3.46 2.21
N LEU A 406 0.85 3.65 3.46
CA LEU A 406 -0.27 2.93 4.06
C LEU A 406 -1.55 3.13 3.24
N ILE A 407 -1.86 4.37 2.85
CA ILE A 407 -3.09 4.67 2.15
C ILE A 407 -3.06 4.04 0.76
N GLY A 408 -1.94 4.14 0.03
CA GLY A 408 -1.72 3.44 -1.25
C GLY A 408 -2.01 1.95 -1.15
N TRP A 409 -1.37 1.31 -0.17
CA TRP A 409 -1.53 -0.13 0.07
C TRP A 409 -2.96 -0.53 0.45
N LEU A 410 -3.69 0.31 1.19
CA LEU A 410 -5.08 0.04 1.57
C LEU A 410 -6.07 0.18 0.41
N THR A 411 -5.81 1.09 -0.53
CA THR A 411 -6.72 1.38 -1.63
C THR A 411 -6.46 0.54 -2.87
N GLY A 412 -5.58 -0.46 -2.76
CA GLY A 412 -5.27 -1.39 -3.84
C GLY A 412 -4.25 -0.85 -4.83
N SER A 413 -3.52 0.21 -4.50
CA SER A 413 -2.31 0.55 -5.23
C SER A 413 -1.29 -0.52 -4.95
N SER A 414 -1.02 -1.32 -5.98
CA SER A 414 -0.01 -2.36 -5.88
C SER A 414 1.32 -1.64 -5.67
N GLN A 415 2.21 -2.16 -4.82
CA GLN A 415 3.63 -1.82 -4.97
C GLN A 415 4.00 -2.03 -6.45
N PRO A 416 4.84 -1.17 -7.01
CA PRO A 416 4.89 -0.96 -8.45
C PRO A 416 5.17 -2.27 -9.20
N GLY A 417 4.10 -2.88 -9.70
CA GLY A 417 4.18 -3.81 -10.80
C GLY A 417 4.31 -2.97 -12.06
N TYR A 418 5.52 -2.48 -12.33
CA TYR A 418 5.85 -1.91 -13.63
C TYR A 418 5.64 -3.01 -14.68
N ARG A 419 4.48 -2.98 -15.34
CA ARG A 419 4.13 -3.90 -16.44
C ARG A 419 4.77 -3.47 -17.74
#